data_AF-A0A969EEL6-F1
#
_entry.id   AF-A0A969EEL6-F1
#
_cell.length_a   1.000
_cell.length_b   1.000
_cell.length_c   1.000
_cell.angle_alpha   90.00
_cell.angle_beta   90.00
_cell.angle_gamma   90.00
#
_symmetry.space_group_name_H-M   'P 1'
#
loop_
_entity.id
_entity.type
_entity.pdbx_description
1 polymer ?
#
loop_
_entity_poly.entity_id
_entity_poly.type
_entity_poly.pdbx_seq_one_letter_code
_entity_poly.pdbx_strand_id
1 'polypeptide(L)'
;MSSLETFVSCLDDYDPNALAVDKARTIVRSYVTPIAVNQKVPVRAALGRVLGTDIVSSINVPASDNSAMDGWAVRGDDLAPEGDTRLIEIGTSFAGRAFAGEVGKGKCVRVMTGAVMPAGTDTVVIQEVVRADGDAIVVPAGQVRG
;
A
#
# COMPACT_ATOMS: atom_id res chain seq x y z
N MET A 1 -45.46 16.62 -43.02
CA MET A 1 -44.86 16.10 -41.78
C MET A 1 -43.50 16.75 -41.65
N SER A 2 -43.36 17.77 -40.80
CA SER A 2 -42.08 18.46 -40.60
C SER A 2 -41.15 17.57 -39.78
N SER A 3 -39.90 17.36 -40.25
CA SER A 3 -38.92 16.49 -39.59
C SER A 3 -38.26 17.19 -38.41
N LEU A 4 -37.64 16.41 -37.53
CA LEU A 4 -36.89 16.91 -36.36
C LEU A 4 -35.74 17.84 -36.78
N GLU A 5 -35.16 17.61 -37.97
CA GLU A 5 -34.15 18.45 -38.60
C GLU A 5 -34.69 19.84 -39.00
N THR A 6 -35.94 19.93 -39.44
CA THR A 6 -36.60 21.22 -39.75
C THR A 6 -36.83 22.04 -38.48
N PHE A 7 -37.04 21.39 -37.33
CA PHE A 7 -37.24 22.06 -36.05
C PHE A 7 -35.93 22.60 -35.46
N VAL A 8 -34.83 21.85 -35.63
CA VAL A 8 -33.48 22.26 -35.19
C VAL A 8 -32.92 23.38 -36.09
N SER A 9 -33.21 23.34 -37.39
CA SER A 9 -32.79 24.37 -38.36
C SER A 9 -33.41 25.75 -38.13
N CYS A 10 -34.49 25.88 -37.34
CA CYS A 10 -35.18 27.14 -37.06
C CYS A 10 -34.93 27.67 -35.65
N LEU A 11 -34.06 27.02 -34.87
CA LEU A 11 -33.58 27.56 -33.61
C LEU A 11 -32.46 28.55 -33.95
N ASP A 12 -32.76 29.85 -33.91
CA ASP A 12 -31.72 30.87 -33.91
C ASP A 12 -30.70 30.53 -32.82
N ASP A 13 -29.43 30.32 -33.19
CA ASP A 13 -28.33 29.93 -32.29
C ASP A 13 -28.03 30.95 -31.17
N TYR A 14 -28.68 32.12 -31.20
CA TYR A 14 -28.41 33.24 -30.32
C TYR A 14 -29.71 33.93 -29.86
N ASP A 15 -30.19 33.55 -28.68
CA ASP A 15 -31.17 34.32 -27.92
C ASP A 15 -30.42 35.18 -26.86
N PRO A 16 -30.43 36.53 -26.98
CA PRO A 16 -29.75 37.42 -26.03
C PRO A 16 -30.36 37.38 -24.62
N ASN A 17 -31.57 36.81 -24.48
CA ASN A 17 -32.24 36.60 -23.19
C ASN A 17 -32.04 35.17 -22.67
N ALA A 18 -31.31 34.32 -23.40
CA ALA A 18 -31.05 32.95 -22.97
C ALA A 18 -30.32 32.93 -21.62
N LEU A 19 -30.78 32.05 -20.73
CA LEU A 19 -30.12 31.84 -19.46
C LEU A 19 -28.76 31.20 -19.70
N ALA A 20 -27.69 31.84 -19.22
CA ALA A 20 -26.35 31.27 -19.25
C ALA A 20 -26.34 29.86 -18.62
N VAL A 21 -25.63 28.92 -19.23
CA VAL A 21 -25.62 27.49 -18.84
C VAL A 21 -25.30 27.30 -17.36
N ASP A 22 -24.37 28.07 -16.80
CA ASP A 22 -24.01 27.97 -15.38
C ASP A 22 -25.15 28.41 -14.44
N LYS A 23 -25.91 29.44 -14.84
CA LYS A 23 -27.11 29.86 -14.10
C LYS A 23 -28.19 28.78 -14.17
N ALA A 24 -28.40 28.18 -15.35
CA ALA A 24 -29.33 27.06 -15.51
C ALA A 24 -28.93 25.86 -14.64
N ARG A 25 -27.65 25.48 -14.62
CA ARG A 25 -27.11 24.41 -13.76
C ARG A 25 -27.29 24.71 -12.28
N THR A 26 -27.13 25.97 -11.87
CA THR A 26 -27.31 26.41 -10.48
C THR A 26 -28.77 26.26 -10.05
N ILE A 27 -29.70 26.72 -10.89
CA ILE A 27 -31.14 26.56 -10.64
C ILE A 27 -31.50 25.08 -10.57
N VAL A 28 -31.09 24.26 -11.54
CA VAL A 28 -31.39 22.81 -11.51
C VAL A 28 -30.87 22.17 -10.22
N ARG A 29 -29.65 22.52 -9.79
CA ARG A 29 -29.07 22.03 -8.53
C ARG A 29 -29.85 22.48 -7.29
N SER A 30 -30.48 23.66 -7.30
CA SER A 30 -31.26 24.14 -6.16
C SER A 30 -32.60 23.42 -5.98
N TYR A 31 -33.10 22.72 -7.01
CA TYR A 31 -34.36 21.97 -6.96
C TYR A 31 -34.19 20.46 -6.76
N VAL A 32 -32.95 19.95 -6.75
CA VAL A 32 -32.68 18.52 -6.54
C VAL A 32 -32.03 18.28 -5.19
N THR A 33 -32.50 17.28 -4.47
CA THR A 33 -31.88 16.82 -3.23
C THR A 33 -31.14 15.51 -3.49
N PRO A 34 -29.88 15.36 -3.05
CA PRO A 34 -29.19 14.09 -3.12
C PRO A 34 -29.96 12.97 -2.42
N ILE A 35 -29.95 11.78 -2.99
CA ILE A 35 -30.56 10.60 -2.36
C ILE A 35 -29.74 10.25 -1.11
N ALA A 36 -30.41 10.22 0.05
CA ALA A 36 -29.77 9.91 1.34
C ALA A 36 -29.86 8.41 1.72
N VAL A 37 -30.58 7.61 0.94
CA VAL A 37 -30.78 6.19 1.23
C VAL A 37 -29.52 5.42 0.87
N ASN A 38 -28.96 4.75 1.87
CA ASN A 38 -27.79 3.89 1.73
C ASN A 38 -28.18 2.42 1.82
N GLN A 39 -27.46 1.59 1.08
CA GLN A 39 -27.57 0.13 1.16
C GLN A 39 -26.19 -0.49 1.27
N LYS A 40 -26.07 -1.54 2.10
CA LYS A 40 -24.86 -2.37 2.15
C LYS A 40 -24.93 -3.39 1.02
N VAL A 41 -23.91 -3.43 0.20
CA VAL A 41 -23.77 -4.38 -0.91
C VAL A 41 -22.43 -5.10 -0.80
N PRO A 42 -22.30 -6.34 -1.31
CA PRO A 42 -21.00 -6.98 -1.46
C PRO A 42 -20.07 -6.15 -2.35
N VAL A 43 -18.76 -6.16 -2.07
CA VAL A 43 -17.75 -5.41 -2.84
C VAL A 43 -17.82 -5.71 -4.34
N ARG A 44 -18.09 -6.96 -4.71
CA ARG A 44 -18.24 -7.38 -6.13
C ARG A 44 -19.42 -6.70 -6.86
N ALA A 45 -20.38 -6.16 -6.13
CA ALA A 45 -21.54 -5.44 -6.66
C ALA A 45 -21.46 -3.93 -6.44
N ALA A 46 -20.32 -3.41 -5.97
CA ALA A 46 -20.12 -1.99 -5.66
C ALA A 46 -19.62 -1.16 -6.86
N LEU A 47 -19.09 -1.80 -7.90
CA LEU A 47 -18.57 -1.10 -9.09
C LEU A 47 -19.65 -0.19 -9.71
N GLY A 48 -19.30 1.08 -9.92
CA GLY A 48 -20.21 2.10 -10.49
C GLY A 48 -21.19 2.72 -9.51
N ARG A 49 -21.18 2.34 -8.22
CA ARG A 49 -21.99 2.99 -7.18
C ARG A 49 -21.24 4.14 -6.52
N VAL A 50 -21.98 5.00 -5.81
CA VAL A 50 -21.44 6.10 -5.00
C VAL A 50 -21.38 5.65 -3.54
N LEU A 51 -20.29 5.97 -2.84
CA LEU A 51 -20.16 5.70 -1.41
C LEU A 51 -21.18 6.53 -0.63
N GLY A 52 -21.91 5.86 0.27
CA GLY A 52 -22.89 6.52 1.14
C GLY A 52 -22.28 7.16 2.38
N THR A 53 -21.09 6.72 2.78
CA THR A 53 -20.30 7.22 3.92
C THR A 53 -18.81 7.00 3.64
N ASP A 54 -17.95 7.70 4.38
CA ASP A 54 -16.50 7.49 4.33
C ASP A 54 -16.13 6.07 4.73
N ILE A 55 -15.08 5.53 4.09
CA ILE A 55 -14.49 4.22 4.41
C ILE A 55 -13.16 4.47 5.12
N VAL A 56 -13.12 4.18 6.41
CA VAL A 56 -11.93 4.31 7.25
C VAL A 56 -11.37 2.92 7.51
N SER A 57 -10.05 2.73 7.32
CA SER A 57 -9.41 1.44 7.61
C SER A 57 -9.45 1.14 9.10
N SER A 58 -9.90 -0.05 9.47
CA SER A 58 -9.88 -0.52 10.86
C SER A 58 -8.55 -1.20 11.25
N ILE A 59 -7.60 -1.32 10.30
CA ILE A 59 -6.32 -1.98 10.49
C ILE A 59 -5.19 -1.20 9.82
N ASN A 60 -3.97 -1.42 10.30
CA ASN A 60 -2.76 -0.99 9.60
C ASN A 60 -2.48 -1.93 8.42
N VAL A 61 -1.96 -1.36 7.33
CA VAL A 61 -1.48 -2.11 6.16
C VAL A 61 -0.09 -1.55 5.81
N PRO A 62 1.00 -2.32 6.04
CA PRO A 62 1.04 -3.67 6.59
C PRO A 62 0.64 -3.73 8.08
N ALA A 63 0.22 -4.90 8.54
CA ALA A 63 -0.23 -5.12 9.93
C ALA A 63 0.95 -5.26 10.93
N SER A 64 2.15 -5.49 10.43
CA SER A 64 3.39 -5.67 11.20
C SER A 64 4.57 -5.31 10.32
N ASP A 65 5.72 -5.01 10.94
CA ASP A 65 6.97 -4.79 10.22
C ASP A 65 7.35 -6.08 9.47
N ASN A 66 7.59 -5.95 8.17
CA ASN A 66 7.89 -7.07 7.29
C ASN A 66 9.12 -6.78 6.42
N SER A 67 9.78 -7.86 6.01
CA SER A 67 10.92 -7.75 5.12
C SER A 67 10.48 -7.29 3.74
N ALA A 68 11.10 -6.22 3.23
CA ALA A 68 10.87 -5.73 1.88
C ALA A 68 11.59 -6.57 0.80
N MET A 69 12.61 -7.33 1.20
CA MET A 69 13.48 -8.11 0.32
C MET A 69 13.80 -9.48 0.91
N ASP A 70 14.45 -10.34 0.13
CA ASP A 70 15.04 -11.58 0.65
C ASP A 70 16.42 -11.28 1.24
N GLY A 71 16.70 -11.84 2.42
CA GLY A 71 17.93 -11.52 3.13
C GLY A 71 18.00 -12.11 4.53
N TRP A 72 18.73 -11.43 5.42
CA TRP A 72 18.84 -11.80 6.81
C TRP A 72 18.41 -10.64 7.70
N ALA A 73 17.44 -10.92 8.58
CA ALA A 73 17.05 -10.01 9.64
C ALA A 73 18.09 -10.10 10.78
N VAL A 74 18.60 -8.94 11.16
CA VAL A 74 19.70 -8.77 12.10
C VAL A 74 19.37 -7.66 13.10
N ARG A 75 20.15 -7.63 14.19
CA ARG A 75 20.28 -6.45 15.06
C ARG A 75 21.22 -5.47 14.36
N GLY A 76 20.74 -4.29 14.00
CA GLY A 76 21.57 -3.27 13.34
C GLY A 76 22.81 -2.91 14.16
N ASP A 77 22.71 -2.93 15.49
CA ASP A 77 23.83 -2.69 16.42
C ASP A 77 24.98 -3.72 16.33
N ASP A 78 24.75 -4.87 15.69
CA ASP A 78 25.79 -5.89 15.51
C ASP A 78 26.61 -5.66 14.22
N LEU A 79 26.15 -4.77 13.34
CA LEU A 79 26.84 -4.44 12.09
C LEU A 79 28.06 -3.55 12.36
N ALA A 80 29.24 -4.02 11.98
CA ALA A 80 30.48 -3.28 12.15
C ALA A 80 30.63 -2.26 11.01
N PRO A 81 30.92 -0.98 11.31
CA PRO A 81 31.03 0.05 10.28
C PRO A 81 32.25 -0.14 9.37
N GLU A 82 33.36 -0.64 9.93
CA GLU A 82 34.66 -0.71 9.23
C GLU A 82 35.18 -2.14 9.02
N GLY A 83 34.37 -3.17 9.29
CA GLY A 83 34.79 -4.56 9.16
C GLY A 83 33.65 -5.52 8.87
N ASP A 84 34.02 -6.73 8.46
CA ASP A 84 33.05 -7.80 8.24
C ASP A 84 32.43 -8.26 9.58
N THR A 85 31.11 -8.41 9.60
CA THR A 85 30.39 -8.97 10.74
C THR A 85 30.01 -10.42 10.45
N ARG A 86 30.45 -11.35 11.31
CA ARG A 86 30.00 -12.74 11.28
C ARG A 86 28.81 -12.94 12.22
N LEU A 87 27.69 -13.46 11.70
CA LEU A 87 26.46 -13.72 12.45
C LEU A 87 25.99 -15.16 12.27
N ILE A 88 25.53 -15.80 13.36
CA ILE A 88 25.02 -17.19 13.32
C ILE A 88 23.59 -17.20 12.81
N GLU A 89 23.29 -18.02 11.80
CA GLU A 89 21.92 -18.22 11.32
C GLU A 89 21.18 -19.19 12.25
N ILE A 90 20.14 -18.71 12.94
CA ILE A 90 19.40 -19.51 13.93
C ILE A 90 18.02 -19.97 13.42
N GLY A 91 17.68 -19.66 12.18
CA GLY A 91 16.42 -20.08 11.57
C GLY A 91 16.01 -19.25 10.37
N THR A 92 14.77 -19.47 9.93
CA THR A 92 14.17 -18.81 8.76
C THR A 92 12.75 -18.35 9.06
N SER A 93 12.36 -17.17 8.54
CA SER A 93 11.01 -16.60 8.58
C SER A 93 10.47 -16.45 7.16
N PHE A 94 9.25 -16.92 6.91
CA PHE A 94 8.56 -16.82 5.61
C PHE A 94 7.28 -16.01 5.75
N ALA A 95 6.76 -15.49 4.64
CA ALA A 95 5.41 -14.92 4.59
C ALA A 95 4.39 -15.95 5.11
N GLY A 96 3.59 -15.55 6.11
CA GLY A 96 2.60 -16.43 6.75
C GLY A 96 3.17 -17.46 7.74
N ARG A 97 4.49 -17.60 7.87
CA ARG A 97 5.16 -18.47 8.85
C ARG A 97 6.32 -17.73 9.51
N ALA A 98 5.99 -16.98 10.56
CA ALA A 98 6.97 -16.23 11.33
C ALA A 98 7.93 -17.15 12.11
N PHE A 99 9.17 -16.70 12.28
CA PHE A 99 10.08 -17.28 13.26
C PHE A 99 9.59 -16.98 14.68
N ALA A 100 9.49 -18.02 15.52
CA ALA A 100 8.86 -17.90 16.85
C ALA A 100 9.82 -17.48 17.98
N GLY A 101 11.12 -17.40 17.71
CA GLY A 101 12.14 -17.01 18.69
C GLY A 101 12.52 -15.53 18.62
N GLU A 102 13.39 -15.12 19.54
CA GLU A 102 14.02 -13.81 19.55
C GLU A 102 15.46 -13.89 19.04
N VAL A 103 15.87 -12.92 18.25
CA VAL A 103 17.21 -12.81 17.69
C VAL A 103 18.06 -11.98 18.66
N GLY A 104 19.00 -12.66 19.32
CA GLY A 104 19.98 -12.03 20.21
C GLY A 104 21.24 -11.53 19.49
N LYS A 105 22.17 -10.98 20.26
CA LYS A 105 23.46 -10.50 19.76
C LYS A 105 24.23 -11.57 18.98
N GLY A 106 24.79 -11.20 17.82
CA GLY A 106 25.62 -12.06 16.98
C GLY A 106 24.83 -13.15 16.23
N LYS A 107 23.50 -13.04 16.18
CA LYS A 107 22.61 -14.00 15.52
C LYS A 107 21.78 -13.29 14.46
N CYS A 108 21.30 -14.07 13.51
CA CYS A 108 20.42 -13.62 12.44
C CYS A 108 19.39 -14.68 12.09
N VAL A 109 18.32 -14.26 11.43
CA VAL A 109 17.31 -15.15 10.88
C VAL A 109 17.17 -14.82 9.41
N ARG A 110 17.21 -15.84 8.55
CA ARG A 110 16.94 -15.64 7.13
C ARG A 110 15.48 -15.25 6.94
N VAL A 111 15.21 -14.18 6.20
CA VAL A 111 13.86 -13.69 5.92
C VAL A 111 13.62 -13.65 4.42
N MET A 112 12.40 -14.02 4.02
CA MET A 112 11.93 -13.82 2.65
C MET A 112 11.02 -12.59 2.59
N THR A 113 10.82 -12.08 1.39
CA THR A 113 9.95 -10.94 1.10
C THR A 113 8.56 -11.16 1.69
N GLY A 114 8.08 -10.18 2.46
CA GLY A 114 6.80 -10.22 3.17
C GLY A 114 6.79 -11.03 4.47
N ALA A 115 7.91 -11.66 4.88
CA ALA A 115 8.03 -12.29 6.18
C ALA A 115 7.98 -11.24 7.29
N VAL A 116 7.32 -11.57 8.41
CA VAL A 116 7.31 -10.71 9.61
C VAL A 116 8.71 -10.65 10.18
N MET A 117 9.15 -9.45 10.56
CA MET A 117 10.44 -9.22 11.19
C MET A 117 10.54 -10.00 12.52
N PRO A 118 11.55 -10.86 12.71
CA PRO A 118 11.78 -11.56 13.96
C PRO A 118 11.97 -10.61 15.13
N ALA A 119 11.52 -11.02 16.33
CA ALA A 119 11.72 -10.22 17.53
C ALA A 119 13.21 -9.96 17.79
N GLY A 120 13.54 -8.73 18.19
CA GLY A 120 14.92 -8.32 18.43
C GLY A 120 15.68 -7.90 17.17
N THR A 121 15.08 -7.95 15.98
CA THR A 121 15.69 -7.43 14.73
C THR A 121 15.06 -6.12 14.31
N ASP A 122 15.85 -5.27 13.66
CA ASP A 122 15.40 -3.99 13.11
C ASP A 122 15.94 -3.71 11.71
N THR A 123 16.80 -4.58 11.20
CA THR A 123 17.53 -4.36 9.94
C THR A 123 17.49 -5.63 9.10
N VAL A 124 17.32 -5.49 7.79
CA VAL A 124 17.47 -6.60 6.82
C VAL A 124 18.69 -6.33 5.96
N VAL A 125 19.64 -7.27 5.95
CA VAL A 125 20.75 -7.26 5.00
C VAL A 125 20.37 -8.14 3.81
N ILE A 126 20.36 -7.55 2.61
CA ILE A 126 19.95 -8.24 1.38
C ILE A 126 20.89 -9.40 1.07
N GLN A 127 20.35 -10.48 0.50
CA GLN A 127 21.15 -11.70 0.33
C GLN A 127 22.31 -11.55 -0.66
N GLU A 128 22.21 -10.61 -1.60
CA GLU A 128 23.17 -10.38 -2.67
C GLU A 128 24.52 -9.87 -2.18
N VAL A 129 24.58 -9.26 -0.99
CA VAL A 129 25.83 -8.73 -0.40
C VAL A 129 26.42 -9.67 0.64
N VAL A 130 25.68 -10.71 1.05
CA VAL A 130 26.07 -11.60 2.14
C VAL A 130 26.78 -12.83 1.59
N ARG A 131 27.85 -13.25 2.28
CA ARG A 131 28.52 -14.51 2.01
C ARG A 131 28.14 -15.56 3.05
N ALA A 132 27.70 -16.73 2.60
CA ALA A 132 27.47 -17.87 3.48
C ALA A 132 28.80 -18.47 3.96
N ASP A 133 28.86 -18.85 5.24
CA ASP A 133 30.02 -19.49 5.87
C ASP A 133 29.56 -20.48 6.95
N GLY A 134 29.16 -21.67 6.47
CA GLY A 134 28.67 -22.78 7.29
C GLY A 134 27.27 -22.51 7.85
N ASP A 135 27.17 -22.51 9.17
CA ASP A 135 25.98 -22.18 9.97
C ASP A 135 25.84 -20.67 10.24
N ALA A 136 26.65 -19.86 9.58
CA ALA A 136 26.72 -18.43 9.76
C ALA A 136 26.83 -17.70 8.43
N ILE A 137 26.68 -16.39 8.51
CA ILE A 137 26.86 -15.47 7.40
C ILE A 137 27.96 -14.47 7.71
N VAL A 138 28.59 -13.97 6.67
CA VAL A 138 29.51 -12.84 6.71
C VAL A 138 28.86 -11.66 5.98
N VAL A 139 28.56 -10.62 6.75
CA VAL A 139 28.05 -9.35 6.26
C VAL A 139 29.24 -8.42 6.02
N PRO A 140 29.42 -7.85 4.82
CA PRO A 140 30.53 -6.95 4.54
C PRO A 140 30.39 -5.63 5.31
N ALA A 141 31.49 -4.94 5.54
CA ALA A 141 31.51 -3.60 6.14
C ALA A 141 30.59 -2.61 5.40
N GLY A 142 30.15 -1.57 6.12
CA GLY A 142 29.38 -0.46 5.54
C GLY A 142 27.88 -0.74 5.36
N GLN A 143 27.36 -1.89 5.83
CA GLN A 143 25.92 -2.05 6.01
C GLN A 143 25.44 -1.18 7.17
N VAL A 144 24.32 -0.50 6.96
CA VAL A 144 23.76 0.43 7.94
C VAL A 144 22.50 -0.16 8.57
N ARG A 145 22.24 0.24 9.81
CA ARG A 145 20.97 -0.02 10.49
C ARG A 145 19.82 0.60 9.68
N GLY A 146 18.75 -0.17 9.52
CA GLY A 146 17.50 0.24 8.84
C GLY A 146 16.67 1.24 9.63
#